data_AF-A0AAE3AIJ8-F1
#
_entry.id   AF-A0AAE3AIJ8-F1
#
_cell.length_a   1.000
_cell.length_b   1.000
_cell.length_c   1.000
_cell.angle_alpha   90.00
_cell.angle_beta   90.00
_cell.angle_gamma   90.00
#
_symmetry.space_group_name_H-M   'P 1'
#
loop_
_entity.id
_entity.type
_entity.pdbx_description
1 polymer ?
#
loop_
_entity_poly.entity_id
_entity_poly.type
_entity_poly.pdbx_seq_one_letter_code
_entity_poly.pdbx_strand_id
1 'polypeptide(L)'
;MVSGTLALKNGYYYAVLSYQDAAGKRHQKWVSTGLPQKGNKRRAEQELIRIRSEFEIPRVAGELSSNMLFADYLDQWLEIVRARIKPATFGSYQGMVKSTIGPYFRKKELTLKELEARHIQQFYTEKLKTVTPNSVIHYHAVIYQALKYAMKTDMVPQNVAMKVDRPRKNSFQPTFLDAEQMQKLFEIVKGTRLELPVLVAAFYGLRRGEVLGLKWDAIDFNRGTLTIKRTVTEATIDGTMKIIEQDSAKTKSSLRTLPLVGSFRDYFQKVKEAQELNKKVCGNCYNYDYDGYVFVNELGERMRPNYLTEYFPKYIAKHGMPKMRFHDLRHSCASLLLANGVPLKQIQEWLGHSDFSTTANIYAHLDYRSKISSAQAMEQGMLLPRSDDFGSRWENVTEQGKITEPDLNPVF
;
A
#
# COMPACT_ATOMS: atom_id res chain seq x y z
N MET A 1 14.02 -31.75 -24.68
CA MET A 1 15.04 -31.12 -25.55
C MET A 1 14.44 -29.86 -26.17
N VAL A 2 15.11 -28.71 -26.09
CA VAL A 2 14.65 -27.43 -26.70
C VAL A 2 15.40 -27.21 -28.01
N SER A 3 14.67 -27.05 -29.12
CA SER A 3 15.22 -26.63 -30.42
C SER A 3 14.85 -25.18 -30.69
N GLY A 4 15.75 -24.40 -31.29
CA GLY A 4 15.52 -22.99 -31.62
C GLY A 4 15.80 -22.69 -33.08
N THR A 5 14.94 -21.90 -33.72
CA THR A 5 15.15 -21.37 -35.09
C THR A 5 14.92 -19.86 -35.11
N LEU A 6 15.51 -19.17 -36.09
CA LEU A 6 15.23 -17.75 -36.34
C LEU A 6 14.09 -17.60 -37.35
N ALA A 7 13.13 -16.74 -37.04
CA ALA A 7 12.06 -16.35 -37.95
C ALA A 7 12.02 -14.82 -38.12
N LEU A 8 11.57 -14.37 -39.29
CA LEU A 8 11.33 -12.96 -39.57
C LEU A 8 9.85 -12.66 -39.41
N LYS A 9 9.52 -11.61 -38.64
CA LYS A 9 8.15 -11.11 -38.50
C LYS A 9 8.19 -9.59 -38.38
N ASN A 10 7.42 -8.90 -39.22
CA ASN A 10 7.31 -7.43 -39.24
C ASN A 10 8.67 -6.69 -39.31
N GLY A 11 9.64 -7.23 -40.07
CA GLY A 11 10.97 -6.61 -40.24
C GLY A 11 11.99 -6.87 -39.12
N TYR A 12 11.65 -7.66 -38.10
CA TYR A 12 12.52 -8.02 -36.98
C TYR A 12 12.77 -9.53 -36.91
N TYR A 13 13.92 -9.91 -36.36
CA TYR A 13 14.24 -11.30 -36.02
C TYR A 13 13.55 -11.73 -34.72
N TYR A 14 13.03 -12.95 -34.73
CA TYR A 14 12.44 -13.65 -33.58
C TYR A 14 13.15 -14.99 -33.39
N ALA A 15 13.46 -15.31 -32.14
CA ALA A 15 13.84 -16.65 -31.73
C ALA A 15 12.58 -17.49 -31.52
N VAL A 16 12.38 -18.50 -32.34
CA VAL A 16 11.28 -19.46 -32.24
C VAL A 16 11.80 -20.71 -31.54
N LEU A 17 11.43 -20.87 -30.27
CA LEU A 17 11.81 -22.02 -29.47
C LEU A 17 10.71 -23.07 -29.55
N SER A 18 11.05 -24.25 -30.07
CA SER A 18 10.19 -25.43 -30.06
C SER A 18 10.66 -26.41 -28.99
N TYR A 19 9.75 -26.84 -28.12
CA TYR A 19 10.06 -27.78 -27.04
C TYR A 19 8.88 -28.72 -26.81
N GLN A 20 9.17 -29.88 -26.22
CA GLN A 20 8.16 -30.77 -25.67
C GLN A 20 8.00 -30.50 -24.18
N ASP A 21 6.77 -30.51 -23.74
CA ASP A 21 6.42 -30.38 -22.35
C ASP A 21 6.48 -31.74 -21.62
N ALA A 22 6.28 -31.75 -20.30
CA ALA A 22 6.33 -32.98 -19.49
C ALA A 22 5.23 -34.01 -19.84
N ALA A 23 4.17 -33.59 -20.54
CA ALA A 23 3.09 -34.44 -21.03
C ALA A 23 3.34 -34.92 -22.48
N GLY A 24 4.50 -34.62 -23.07
CA GLY A 24 4.87 -34.98 -24.44
C GLY A 24 4.27 -34.09 -25.53
N LYS A 25 3.51 -33.04 -25.18
CA LYS A 25 2.90 -32.12 -26.15
C LYS A 25 3.94 -31.10 -26.63
N ARG A 26 3.94 -30.83 -27.93
CA ARG A 26 4.87 -29.88 -28.56
C ARG A 26 4.33 -28.45 -28.45
N HIS A 27 5.18 -27.53 -28.04
CA HIS A 27 4.87 -26.10 -27.93
C HIS A 27 5.89 -25.26 -28.68
N GLN A 28 5.45 -24.08 -29.12
CA GLN A 28 6.30 -23.07 -29.74
C GLN A 28 6.19 -21.74 -29.00
N LYS A 29 7.32 -21.16 -28.64
CA LYS A 29 7.40 -19.83 -28.04
C LYS A 29 8.19 -18.89 -28.93
N TRP A 30 7.60 -17.73 -29.21
CA TRP A 30 8.24 -16.66 -29.98
C TRP A 30 8.83 -15.64 -29.01
N VAL A 31 10.14 -15.40 -29.11
CA VAL A 31 10.85 -14.40 -28.32
C VAL A 31 11.44 -13.38 -29.30
N SER A 32 11.07 -12.11 -29.15
CA SER A 32 11.64 -11.04 -29.97
C SER A 32 13.11 -10.84 -29.60
N THR A 33 13.99 -10.79 -30.60
CA THR A 33 15.40 -10.42 -30.37
C THR A 33 15.60 -8.90 -30.38
N GLY A 34 14.58 -8.13 -30.79
CA GLY A 34 14.66 -6.67 -30.96
C GLY A 34 15.55 -6.22 -32.13
N LEU A 35 16.09 -7.16 -32.93
CA LEU A 35 17.04 -6.86 -34.00
C LEU A 35 16.35 -6.73 -35.37
N PRO A 36 16.52 -5.60 -36.09
CA PRO A 36 16.00 -5.42 -37.45
C PRO A 36 16.68 -6.38 -38.46
N GLN A 37 15.96 -6.76 -39.52
CA GLN A 37 16.42 -7.72 -40.54
C GLN A 37 17.77 -7.34 -41.20
N LYS A 38 17.96 -6.05 -41.51
CA LYS A 38 19.10 -5.55 -42.31
C LYS A 38 20.40 -5.61 -41.49
N GLY A 39 21.33 -6.48 -41.88
CA GLY A 39 22.69 -6.54 -41.33
C GLY A 39 22.86 -7.24 -39.97
N ASN A 40 21.78 -7.67 -39.29
CA ASN A 40 21.87 -8.22 -37.93
C ASN A 40 21.80 -9.75 -37.82
N LYS A 41 21.86 -10.50 -38.93
CA LYS A 41 21.67 -11.96 -38.94
C LYS A 41 22.59 -12.69 -37.94
N ARG A 42 23.89 -12.38 -37.96
CA ARG A 42 24.89 -12.99 -37.05
C ARG A 42 24.65 -12.67 -35.58
N ARG A 43 24.18 -11.45 -35.27
CA ARG A 43 23.82 -11.04 -33.90
C ARG A 43 22.54 -11.74 -33.43
N ALA A 44 21.57 -11.91 -34.32
CA ALA A 44 20.35 -12.65 -34.02
C ALA A 44 20.62 -14.13 -33.74
N GLU A 45 21.60 -14.75 -34.42
CA GLU A 45 22.03 -16.13 -34.15
C GLU A 45 22.68 -16.27 -32.76
N GLN A 46 23.52 -15.32 -32.36
CA GLN A 46 24.09 -15.29 -31.00
C GLN A 46 23.01 -15.12 -29.93
N GLU A 47 22.05 -14.22 -30.16
CA GLU A 47 20.94 -14.01 -29.22
C GLU A 47 20.02 -15.24 -29.15
N LEU A 48 19.81 -15.96 -30.27
CA LEU A 48 19.09 -17.25 -30.26
C LEU A 48 19.79 -18.27 -29.36
N ILE A 49 21.12 -18.38 -29.43
CA ILE A 49 21.90 -19.31 -28.59
C ILE A 49 21.72 -18.95 -27.11
N ARG A 50 21.86 -17.66 -26.78
CA ARG A 50 21.68 -17.15 -25.42
C ARG A 50 20.26 -17.40 -24.90
N ILE A 51 19.25 -17.01 -25.67
CA ILE A 51 17.83 -17.24 -25.34
C ILE A 51 17.58 -18.73 -25.14
N ARG A 52 18.13 -19.60 -25.99
CA ARG A 52 17.98 -21.05 -25.86
C ARG A 52 18.66 -21.61 -24.61
N SER A 53 19.83 -21.12 -24.24
CA SER A 53 20.54 -21.57 -23.03
C SER A 53 19.86 -21.10 -21.74
N GLU A 54 19.26 -19.92 -21.75
CA GLU A 54 18.51 -19.36 -20.61
C GLU A 54 17.06 -19.88 -20.55
N PHE A 55 16.58 -20.55 -21.60
CA PHE A 55 15.20 -21.01 -21.69
C PHE A 55 14.97 -22.33 -20.95
N GLU A 56 14.36 -22.21 -19.77
CA GLU A 56 13.78 -23.35 -19.07
C GLU A 56 12.42 -23.72 -19.70
N ILE A 57 12.23 -25.01 -20.01
CA ILE A 57 10.95 -25.53 -20.47
C ILE A 57 9.91 -25.23 -19.38
N PRO A 58 8.84 -24.47 -19.69
CA PRO A 58 7.72 -24.30 -18.78
C PRO A 58 7.21 -25.69 -18.41
N ARG A 59 7.29 -26.04 -17.12
CA ARG A 59 6.64 -27.25 -16.63
C ARG A 59 5.16 -27.09 -16.99
N VAL A 60 4.60 -28.06 -17.71
CA VAL A 60 3.14 -28.16 -17.82
C VAL A 60 2.61 -28.07 -16.41
N ALA A 61 1.51 -27.35 -16.22
CA ALA A 61 0.68 -27.58 -15.06
C ALA A 61 0.19 -29.03 -15.14
N GLY A 62 1.04 -29.98 -14.75
CA GLY A 62 0.59 -31.31 -14.37
C GLY A 62 -0.41 -31.14 -13.25
N GLU A 63 -1.28 -32.13 -13.07
CA GLU A 63 -2.23 -32.09 -11.96
C GLU A 63 -1.49 -31.80 -10.65
N LEU A 64 -2.07 -30.89 -9.87
CA LEU A 64 -1.54 -30.56 -8.55
C LEU A 64 -1.42 -31.86 -7.75
N SER A 65 -0.20 -32.18 -7.31
CA SER A 65 0.09 -33.40 -6.56
C SER A 65 0.82 -33.08 -5.26
N SER A 66 0.60 -33.90 -4.24
CA SER A 66 1.28 -33.79 -2.95
C SER A 66 2.78 -34.12 -3.03
N ASN A 67 3.20 -34.88 -4.04
CA ASN A 67 4.59 -35.28 -4.24
C ASN A 67 5.42 -34.25 -5.04
N MET A 68 4.82 -33.15 -5.51
CA MET A 68 5.57 -32.10 -6.20
C MET A 68 6.34 -31.23 -5.20
N LEU A 69 7.42 -30.58 -5.65
CA LEU A 69 8.14 -29.61 -4.84
C LEU A 69 7.20 -28.48 -4.40
N PHE A 70 7.31 -28.06 -3.14
CA PHE A 70 6.49 -26.98 -2.60
C PHE A 70 6.66 -25.67 -3.39
N ALA A 71 7.88 -25.38 -3.85
CA ALA A 71 8.15 -24.21 -4.69
C ALA A 71 7.37 -24.25 -6.01
N ASP A 72 7.27 -25.42 -6.65
CA ASP A 72 6.56 -25.57 -7.93
C ASP A 72 5.05 -25.59 -7.72
N TYR A 73 4.59 -26.10 -6.57
CA TYR A 73 3.19 -25.97 -6.15
C TYR A 73 2.79 -24.50 -6.03
N LEU A 74 3.63 -23.65 -5.43
CA LEU A 74 3.36 -22.21 -5.31
C LEU A 74 3.23 -21.54 -6.68
N ASP A 75 4.08 -21.90 -7.65
CA ASP A 75 4.02 -21.36 -9.01
C ASP A 75 2.71 -21.74 -9.72
N GLN A 76 2.24 -22.98 -9.57
CA GLN A 76 0.94 -23.40 -10.13
C GLN A 76 -0.26 -22.80 -9.38
N TRP A 77 -0.18 -22.72 -8.05
CA TRP A 77 -1.22 -22.11 -7.22
C TRP A 77 -1.42 -20.62 -7.56
N LEU A 78 -0.36 -19.91 -7.96
CA LEU A 78 -0.47 -18.54 -8.44
C LEU A 78 -1.42 -18.42 -9.64
N GLU A 79 -1.38 -19.35 -10.60
CA GLU A 79 -2.28 -19.30 -11.76
C GLU A 79 -3.75 -19.51 -11.37
N ILE A 80 -4.00 -20.34 -10.36
CA ILE A 80 -5.35 -20.57 -9.82
C ILE A 80 -5.86 -19.32 -9.08
N VAL A 81 -5.02 -18.72 -8.23
CA VAL A 81 -5.43 -17.56 -7.43
C VAL A 81 -5.57 -16.31 -8.29
N ARG A 82 -4.84 -16.20 -9.41
CA ARG A 82 -4.89 -15.08 -10.38
C ARG A 82 -6.32 -14.71 -10.76
N ALA A 83 -7.18 -15.70 -11.02
CA ALA A 83 -8.58 -15.47 -11.40
C ALA A 83 -9.49 -15.02 -10.25
N ARG A 84 -9.07 -15.23 -8.99
CA ARG A 84 -9.91 -15.01 -7.80
C ARG A 84 -9.60 -13.70 -7.07
N ILE A 85 -8.42 -13.13 -7.26
CA ILE A 85 -7.97 -11.93 -6.54
C ILE A 85 -7.74 -10.74 -7.46
N LYS A 86 -7.71 -9.55 -6.87
CA LYS A 86 -7.46 -8.32 -7.63
C LYS A 86 -6.06 -8.34 -8.27
N PRO A 87 -5.87 -7.76 -9.47
CA PRO A 87 -4.59 -7.78 -10.17
C PRO A 87 -3.41 -7.22 -9.34
N ALA A 88 -3.63 -6.15 -8.57
CA ALA A 88 -2.60 -5.59 -7.70
C ALA A 88 -2.17 -6.54 -6.57
N THR A 89 -3.15 -7.26 -5.98
CA THR A 89 -2.89 -8.28 -4.96
C THR A 89 -2.14 -9.46 -5.56
N PHE A 90 -2.53 -9.89 -6.76
CA PHE A 90 -1.81 -10.93 -7.51
C PHE A 90 -0.37 -10.54 -7.78
N GLY A 91 -0.11 -9.32 -8.25
CA GLY A 91 1.25 -8.83 -8.47
C GLY A 91 2.12 -8.91 -7.21
N SER A 92 1.57 -8.56 -6.03
CA SER A 92 2.27 -8.72 -4.75
C SER A 92 2.54 -10.19 -4.40
N TYR A 93 1.56 -11.08 -4.59
CA TYR A 93 1.71 -12.52 -4.33
C TYR A 93 2.80 -13.11 -5.23
N GLN A 94 2.70 -12.85 -6.54
CA GLN A 94 3.64 -13.29 -7.53
C GLN A 94 5.06 -12.77 -7.23
N GLY A 95 5.19 -11.49 -6.86
CA GLY A 95 6.47 -10.91 -6.47
C GLY A 95 7.10 -11.65 -5.29
N MET A 96 6.33 -11.91 -4.22
CA MET A 96 6.84 -12.61 -3.03
C MET A 96 7.22 -14.08 -3.33
N VAL A 97 6.39 -14.79 -4.10
CA VAL A 97 6.65 -16.18 -4.49
C VAL A 97 7.89 -16.27 -5.38
N LYS A 98 7.95 -15.51 -6.47
CA LYS A 98 9.02 -15.63 -7.46
C LYS A 98 10.38 -15.12 -6.96
N SER A 99 10.40 -14.05 -6.15
CA SER A 99 11.66 -13.44 -5.70
C SER A 99 12.23 -14.04 -4.42
N THR A 100 11.38 -14.52 -3.51
CA THR A 100 11.80 -14.80 -2.12
C THR A 100 11.41 -16.20 -1.65
N ILE A 101 10.12 -16.56 -1.71
CA ILE A 101 9.61 -17.81 -1.13
C ILE A 101 10.03 -19.01 -1.99
N GLY A 102 9.72 -18.96 -3.28
CA GLY A 102 10.03 -20.02 -4.26
C GLY A 102 11.51 -20.35 -4.31
N PRO A 103 12.43 -19.37 -4.52
CA PRO A 103 13.86 -19.64 -4.54
C PRO A 103 14.40 -20.28 -3.25
N TYR A 104 13.87 -19.91 -2.08
CA TYR A 104 14.28 -20.53 -0.82
C TYR A 104 13.89 -22.01 -0.75
N PHE A 105 12.61 -22.32 -0.99
CA PHE A 105 12.12 -23.69 -0.86
C PHE A 105 12.59 -24.60 -2.00
N ARG A 106 12.89 -24.03 -3.18
CA ARG A 106 13.48 -24.78 -4.30
C ARG A 106 14.87 -25.30 -3.95
N LYS A 107 15.69 -24.52 -3.22
CA LYS A 107 17.01 -24.96 -2.71
C LYS A 107 16.93 -26.05 -1.63
N LYS A 108 15.79 -26.17 -0.97
CA LYS A 108 15.55 -27.18 0.08
C LYS A 108 15.01 -28.49 -0.49
N GLU A 109 14.57 -28.49 -1.75
CA GLU A 109 14.02 -29.65 -2.46
C GLU A 109 12.89 -30.37 -1.71
N LEU A 110 12.14 -29.63 -0.88
CA LEU A 110 11.03 -30.18 -0.10
C LEU A 110 9.79 -30.34 -0.96
N THR A 111 9.19 -31.52 -0.94
CA THR A 111 7.85 -31.73 -1.50
C THR A 111 6.77 -31.08 -0.64
N LEU A 112 5.58 -30.88 -1.22
CA LEU A 112 4.43 -30.36 -0.49
C LEU A 112 4.03 -31.29 0.68
N LYS A 113 4.15 -32.61 0.50
CA LYS A 113 3.86 -33.62 1.54
C LYS A 113 4.87 -33.61 2.69
N GLU A 114 6.15 -33.35 2.40
CA GLU A 114 7.23 -33.30 3.39
C GLU A 114 7.34 -31.96 4.13
N LEU A 115 6.58 -30.95 3.69
CA LEU A 115 6.62 -29.62 4.27
C LEU A 115 6.05 -29.64 5.71
N GLU A 116 6.95 -29.59 6.68
CA GLU A 116 6.62 -29.41 8.09
C GLU A 116 6.67 -27.94 8.57
N ALA A 117 6.06 -27.67 9.73
CA ALA A 117 6.06 -26.34 10.37
C ALA A 117 7.48 -25.82 10.65
N ARG A 118 8.42 -26.69 11.03
CA ARG A 118 9.83 -26.32 11.28
C ARG A 118 10.52 -25.72 10.06
N HIS A 119 10.20 -26.17 8.85
CA HIS A 119 10.78 -25.63 7.61
C HIS A 119 10.33 -24.20 7.36
N ILE A 120 9.05 -23.92 7.65
CA ILE A 120 8.48 -22.58 7.54
C ILE A 120 9.05 -21.66 8.63
N GLN A 121 9.20 -22.17 9.86
CA GLN A 121 9.83 -21.40 10.95
C GLN A 121 11.29 -21.04 10.62
N GLN A 122 12.06 -21.98 10.07
CA GLN A 122 13.44 -21.73 9.61
C GLN A 122 13.49 -20.65 8.52
N PHE A 123 12.55 -20.69 7.57
CA PHE A 123 12.41 -19.63 6.56
C PHE A 123 12.16 -18.27 7.21
N TYR A 124 11.27 -18.18 8.19
CA TYR A 124 11.00 -16.92 8.90
C TYR A 124 12.23 -16.41 9.64
N THR A 125 12.91 -17.27 10.40
CA THR A 125 14.13 -16.92 11.13
C THR A 125 15.23 -16.43 10.19
N GLU A 126 15.40 -17.06 9.02
CA GLU A 126 16.36 -16.57 8.02
C GLU A 126 15.95 -15.20 7.47
N LYS A 127 14.69 -15.03 7.08
CA LYS A 127 14.24 -13.77 6.47
C LYS A 127 14.23 -12.61 7.45
N LEU A 128 13.95 -12.84 8.73
CA LEU A 128 14.08 -11.81 9.77
C LEU A 128 15.49 -11.21 9.89
N LYS A 129 16.54 -11.90 9.41
CA LYS A 129 17.90 -11.33 9.34
C LYS A 129 18.08 -10.26 8.25
N THR A 130 17.17 -10.21 7.27
CA THR A 130 17.31 -9.38 6.06
C THR A 130 16.13 -8.45 5.80
N VAL A 131 14.94 -8.78 6.31
CA VAL A 131 13.72 -8.01 6.10
C VAL A 131 12.97 -7.75 7.40
N THR A 132 12.06 -6.78 7.38
CA THR A 132 11.23 -6.43 8.54
C THR A 132 10.26 -7.57 8.92
N PRO A 133 9.82 -7.63 10.20
CA PRO A 133 8.76 -8.54 10.64
C PRO A 133 7.47 -8.45 9.80
N ASN A 134 7.10 -7.25 9.34
CA ASN A 134 5.91 -7.07 8.51
C ASN A 134 6.05 -7.75 7.13
N SER A 135 7.24 -7.78 6.53
CA SER A 135 7.51 -8.53 5.30
C SER A 135 7.31 -10.03 5.53
N VAL A 136 7.80 -10.57 6.65
CA VAL A 136 7.62 -11.98 7.00
C VAL A 136 6.16 -12.33 7.27
N ILE A 137 5.38 -11.43 7.90
CA ILE A 137 3.93 -11.58 8.05
C ILE A 137 3.24 -11.68 6.67
N HIS A 138 3.67 -10.90 5.69
CA HIS A 138 3.14 -11.01 4.32
C HIS A 138 3.55 -12.33 3.64
N TYR A 139 4.79 -12.78 3.80
CA TYR A 139 5.21 -14.11 3.31
C TYR A 139 4.37 -15.23 3.95
N HIS A 140 4.16 -15.16 5.26
CA HIS A 140 3.28 -16.07 5.98
C HIS A 140 1.87 -16.08 5.39
N ALA A 141 1.28 -14.91 5.14
CA ALA A 141 -0.06 -14.82 4.59
C ALA A 141 -0.17 -15.53 3.23
N VAL A 142 0.83 -15.39 2.35
CA VAL A 142 0.87 -16.08 1.05
C VAL A 142 1.01 -17.59 1.23
N ILE A 143 1.99 -18.05 2.02
CA ILE A 143 2.21 -19.47 2.30
C ILE A 143 0.96 -20.10 2.91
N TYR A 144 0.35 -19.42 3.89
CA TYR A 144 -0.87 -19.86 4.55
C TYR A 144 -2.03 -20.02 3.57
N GLN A 145 -2.26 -19.06 2.67
CA GLN A 145 -3.34 -19.17 1.68
C GLN A 145 -3.09 -20.29 0.67
N ALA A 146 -1.83 -20.48 0.25
CA ALA A 146 -1.47 -21.57 -0.64
C ALA A 146 -1.69 -22.93 0.03
N LEU A 147 -1.24 -23.12 1.27
CA LEU A 147 -1.46 -24.38 2.00
C LEU A 147 -2.92 -24.59 2.41
N LYS A 148 -3.68 -23.51 2.64
CA LYS A 148 -5.13 -23.59 2.86
C LYS A 148 -5.84 -24.14 1.62
N TYR A 149 -5.40 -23.74 0.42
CA TYR A 149 -5.91 -24.31 -0.82
C TYR A 149 -5.56 -25.79 -0.95
N ALA A 150 -4.29 -26.16 -0.74
CA ALA A 150 -3.84 -27.55 -0.79
C ALA A 150 -4.63 -28.47 0.16
N MET A 151 -4.89 -28.00 1.38
CA MET A 151 -5.71 -28.73 2.36
C MET A 151 -7.17 -28.84 1.92
N LYS A 152 -7.74 -27.77 1.35
CA LYS A 152 -9.12 -27.76 0.84
C LYS A 152 -9.31 -28.72 -0.35
N THR A 153 -8.24 -29.00 -1.10
CA THR A 153 -8.24 -29.91 -2.25
C THR A 153 -7.59 -31.25 -1.92
N ASP A 154 -7.57 -31.64 -0.64
CA ASP A 154 -7.11 -32.94 -0.14
C ASP A 154 -5.67 -33.35 -0.52
N MET A 155 -4.82 -32.38 -0.92
CA MET A 155 -3.42 -32.65 -1.24
C MET A 155 -2.58 -32.85 0.03
N VAL A 156 -2.97 -32.20 1.12
CA VAL A 156 -2.31 -32.32 2.42
C VAL A 156 -3.37 -32.45 3.51
N PRO A 157 -3.12 -33.26 4.56
CA PRO A 157 -4.11 -33.47 5.62
C PRO A 157 -4.30 -32.24 6.52
N GLN A 158 -3.35 -31.30 6.53
CA GLN A 158 -3.42 -30.11 7.37
C GLN A 158 -2.58 -28.96 6.80
N ASN A 159 -2.95 -27.73 7.14
CA ASN A 159 -2.13 -26.55 6.85
C ASN A 159 -1.05 -26.36 7.94
N VAL A 160 0.17 -26.80 7.65
CA VAL A 160 1.29 -26.73 8.60
C VAL A 160 1.69 -25.30 8.98
N ALA A 161 1.32 -24.27 8.19
CA ALA A 161 1.56 -22.88 8.56
C ALA A 161 0.74 -22.42 9.78
N MET A 162 -0.31 -23.17 10.17
CA MET A 162 -1.06 -22.91 11.41
C MET A 162 -0.26 -23.13 12.68
N LYS A 163 0.81 -23.94 12.61
CA LYS A 163 1.63 -24.33 13.77
C LYS A 163 2.90 -23.48 13.92
N VAL A 164 3.01 -22.40 13.17
CA VAL A 164 4.23 -21.58 13.07
C VAL A 164 4.03 -20.27 13.79
N ASP A 165 5.02 -19.86 14.58
CA ASP A 165 4.99 -18.60 15.29
C ASP A 165 5.21 -17.44 14.32
N ARG A 166 4.26 -16.50 14.34
CA ARG A 166 4.34 -15.29 13.52
C ARG A 166 5.16 -14.23 14.25
N PRO A 167 6.03 -13.49 13.56
CA PRO A 167 6.66 -12.32 14.13
C PRO A 167 5.62 -11.32 14.63
N ARG A 168 5.92 -10.65 15.75
CA ARG A 168 5.08 -9.55 16.21
C ARG A 168 5.17 -8.40 15.22
N LYS A 169 4.03 -7.75 14.98
CA LYS A 169 3.99 -6.57 14.11
C LYS A 169 4.77 -5.44 14.77
N ASN A 170 5.66 -4.79 14.03
CA ASN A 170 6.37 -3.62 14.53
C ASN A 170 5.38 -2.50 14.88
N SER A 171 5.66 -1.78 15.96
CA SER A 171 5.02 -0.49 16.23
C SER A 171 5.53 0.51 15.19
N PHE A 172 4.66 0.89 14.25
CA PHE A 172 4.93 1.99 13.34
C PHE A 172 4.33 3.25 13.93
N GLN A 173 5.16 4.26 14.20
CA GLN A 173 4.68 5.60 14.54
C GLN A 173 4.61 6.43 13.26
N PRO A 174 3.41 6.86 12.82
CA PRO A 174 3.30 7.72 11.67
C PRO A 174 3.89 9.09 11.96
N THR A 175 4.65 9.62 11.00
CA THR A 175 5.01 11.02 10.98
C THR A 175 3.81 11.82 10.48
N PHE A 176 3.43 12.86 11.19
CA PHE A 176 2.43 13.82 10.74
C PHE A 176 2.99 15.23 10.95
N LEU A 177 2.48 16.17 10.17
CA LEU A 177 2.87 17.56 10.22
C LEU A 177 1.84 18.35 11.02
N ASP A 178 2.32 19.30 11.84
CA ASP A 178 1.46 20.30 12.47
C ASP A 178 0.99 21.36 11.46
N ALA A 179 0.20 22.34 11.92
CA ALA A 179 -0.36 23.37 11.06
C ALA A 179 0.70 24.28 10.42
N GLU A 180 1.76 24.64 11.14
CA GLU A 180 2.83 25.51 10.64
C GLU A 180 3.68 24.79 9.59
N GLN A 181 4.07 23.55 9.89
CA GLN A 181 4.76 22.67 8.96
C GLN A 181 3.93 22.42 7.71
N MET A 182 2.60 22.36 7.83
CA MET A 182 1.72 22.17 6.68
C MET A 182 1.66 23.40 5.78
N GLN A 183 1.60 24.59 6.36
CA GLN A 183 1.70 25.84 5.59
C GLN A 183 3.04 25.93 4.86
N LYS A 184 4.14 25.61 5.56
CA LYS A 184 5.47 25.57 4.94
C LYS A 184 5.53 24.57 3.78
N LEU A 185 4.92 23.40 3.93
CA LEU A 185 4.84 22.43 2.84
C LEU A 185 4.13 23.01 1.61
N PHE A 186 3.01 23.71 1.80
CA PHE A 186 2.23 24.29 0.71
C PHE A 186 3.02 25.36 -0.05
N GLU A 187 3.79 26.20 0.65
CA GLU A 187 4.68 27.16 -0.01
C GLU A 187 5.81 26.46 -0.78
N ILE A 188 6.38 25.38 -0.24
CA ILE A 188 7.44 24.60 -0.91
C ILE A 188 6.95 23.97 -2.22
N VAL A 189 5.73 23.44 -2.25
CA VAL A 189 5.22 22.73 -3.45
C VAL A 189 4.58 23.68 -4.48
N LYS A 190 4.39 24.95 -4.14
CA LYS A 190 3.75 25.95 -4.99
C LYS A 190 4.45 26.11 -6.34
N GLY A 191 3.67 26.18 -7.41
CA GLY A 191 4.14 26.26 -8.79
C GLY A 191 4.71 24.94 -9.34
N THR A 192 4.71 23.86 -8.55
CA THR A 192 5.20 22.56 -9.02
C THR A 192 4.05 21.61 -9.36
N ARG A 193 4.37 20.55 -10.12
CA ARG A 193 3.43 19.44 -10.37
C ARG A 193 2.96 18.74 -9.09
N LEU A 194 3.62 18.92 -7.94
CA LEU A 194 3.20 18.35 -6.66
C LEU A 194 2.11 19.17 -5.97
N GLU A 195 1.91 20.44 -6.33
CA GLU A 195 1.08 21.39 -5.59
C GLU A 195 -0.34 20.85 -5.34
N LEU A 196 -1.11 20.65 -6.41
CA LEU A 196 -2.49 20.20 -6.30
C LEU A 196 -2.62 18.80 -5.67
N PRO A 197 -1.82 17.77 -6.07
CA PRO A 197 -1.87 16.47 -5.40
C PRO A 197 -1.62 16.54 -3.89
N VAL A 198 -0.66 17.36 -3.45
CA VAL A 198 -0.31 17.54 -2.03
C VAL A 198 -1.42 18.27 -1.29
N LEU A 199 -1.95 19.37 -1.86
CA LEU A 199 -3.07 20.11 -1.26
C LEU A 199 -4.29 19.21 -1.05
N VAL A 200 -4.68 18.45 -2.08
CA VAL A 200 -5.84 17.54 -2.01
C VAL A 200 -5.59 16.41 -1.00
N ALA A 201 -4.40 15.81 -0.99
CA ALA A 201 -4.07 14.74 -0.05
C ALA A 201 -4.01 15.23 1.40
N ALA A 202 -3.44 16.41 1.65
CA ALA A 202 -3.28 16.99 2.97
C ALA A 202 -4.63 17.48 3.55
N PHE A 203 -5.51 18.04 2.72
CA PHE A 203 -6.80 18.56 3.19
C PHE A 203 -7.89 17.49 3.31
N TYR A 204 -8.12 16.72 2.24
CA TYR A 204 -9.17 15.70 2.20
C TYR A 204 -8.70 14.32 2.71
N GLY A 205 -7.42 14.17 3.05
CA GLY A 205 -6.86 12.90 3.52
C GLY A 205 -6.93 11.79 2.48
N LEU A 206 -6.95 12.12 1.18
CA LEU A 206 -7.10 11.13 0.12
C LEU A 206 -5.87 10.23 0.02
N ARG A 207 -6.09 8.95 -0.26
CA ARG A 207 -5.01 8.01 -0.58
C ARG A 207 -4.40 8.40 -1.93
N ARG A 208 -3.10 8.16 -2.14
CA ARG A 208 -2.40 8.38 -3.42
C ARG A 208 -3.21 7.93 -4.65
N GLY A 209 -3.77 6.72 -4.59
CA GLY A 209 -4.56 6.18 -5.69
C GLY A 209 -5.91 6.88 -5.88
N GLU A 210 -6.54 7.38 -4.81
CA GLU A 210 -7.77 8.18 -4.87
C GLU A 210 -7.50 9.55 -5.50
N VAL A 211 -6.37 10.19 -5.14
CA VAL A 211 -5.91 11.45 -5.77
C VAL A 211 -5.75 11.22 -7.27
N LEU A 212 -4.91 10.27 -7.67
CA LEU A 212 -4.63 10.01 -9.09
C LEU A 212 -5.78 9.39 -9.88
N GLY A 213 -6.83 8.94 -9.18
CA GLY A 213 -8.08 8.45 -9.76
C GLY A 213 -9.15 9.53 -9.90
N LEU A 214 -8.91 10.75 -9.42
CA LEU A 214 -9.90 11.82 -9.47
C LEU A 214 -10.14 12.27 -10.91
N LYS A 215 -11.41 12.22 -11.30
CA LYS A 215 -11.92 12.70 -12.58
C LYS A 215 -12.89 13.86 -12.38
N TRP A 216 -13.12 14.67 -13.40
CA TRP A 216 -14.05 15.81 -13.34
C TRP A 216 -15.49 15.39 -13.00
N ASP A 217 -15.90 14.17 -13.35
CA ASP A 217 -17.22 13.61 -13.01
C ASP A 217 -17.40 13.33 -11.50
N ALA A 218 -16.33 13.39 -10.71
CA ALA A 218 -16.34 13.25 -9.26
C ALA A 218 -16.59 14.58 -8.55
N ILE A 219 -16.44 15.72 -9.25
CA ILE A 219 -16.52 17.06 -8.67
C ILE A 219 -17.81 17.73 -9.16
N ASP A 220 -18.75 17.94 -8.24
CA ASP A 220 -19.99 18.67 -8.51
C ASP A 220 -19.85 20.10 -8.01
N PHE A 221 -19.58 21.03 -8.94
CA PHE A 221 -19.41 22.45 -8.64
C PHE A 221 -20.73 23.14 -8.22
N ASN A 222 -21.88 22.60 -8.61
CA ASN A 222 -23.19 23.17 -8.29
C ASN A 222 -23.60 22.80 -6.87
N ARG A 223 -23.45 21.51 -6.53
CA ARG A 223 -23.73 21.01 -5.17
C ARG A 223 -22.60 21.27 -4.19
N GLY A 224 -21.42 21.67 -4.68
CA GLY A 224 -20.24 21.87 -3.86
C GLY A 224 -19.78 20.57 -3.20
N THR A 225 -19.62 19.49 -3.99
CA THR A 225 -19.22 18.18 -3.47
C THR A 225 -18.11 17.52 -4.28
N LEU A 226 -17.31 16.68 -3.62
CA LEU A 226 -16.26 15.86 -4.21
C LEU A 226 -16.47 14.40 -3.79
N THR A 227 -16.72 13.53 -4.76
CA THR A 227 -17.05 12.12 -4.51
C THR A 227 -15.91 11.19 -4.91
N ILE A 228 -15.40 10.38 -3.98
CA ILE A 228 -14.31 9.45 -4.25
C ILE A 228 -14.84 8.19 -4.92
N LYS A 229 -14.80 8.17 -6.26
CA LYS A 229 -15.36 7.11 -7.11
C LYS A 229 -14.34 6.09 -7.60
N ARG A 230 -13.05 6.45 -7.64
CA ARG A 230 -12.03 5.68 -8.36
C ARG A 230 -10.70 5.69 -7.64
N THR A 231 -9.92 4.65 -7.89
CA THR A 231 -8.54 4.57 -7.46
C THR A 231 -7.67 4.11 -8.62
N VAL A 232 -6.50 4.72 -8.76
CA VAL A 232 -5.48 4.25 -9.70
C VAL A 232 -4.26 3.79 -8.95
N THR A 233 -3.84 2.56 -9.23
CA THR A 233 -2.70 1.90 -8.60
C THR A 233 -1.74 1.38 -9.65
N GLU A 234 -0.53 1.06 -9.22
CA GLU A 234 0.49 0.50 -10.07
C GLU A 234 0.95 -0.82 -9.45
N ALA A 235 1.05 -1.88 -10.26
CA ALA A 235 1.50 -3.17 -9.81
C ALA A 235 2.33 -3.87 -10.90
N THR A 236 3.38 -4.58 -10.48
CA THR A 236 4.14 -5.46 -11.35
C THR A 236 3.39 -6.77 -11.51
N ILE A 237 3.02 -7.12 -12.74
CA ILE A 237 2.35 -8.38 -13.07
C ILE A 237 3.10 -9.00 -14.25
N ASP A 238 3.56 -10.23 -14.06
CA ASP A 238 4.35 -10.99 -15.04
C ASP A 238 5.60 -10.21 -15.48
N GLY A 239 6.28 -9.57 -14.53
CA GLY A 239 7.49 -8.78 -14.77
C GLY A 239 7.26 -7.42 -15.44
N THR A 240 6.01 -7.07 -15.76
CA THR A 240 5.66 -5.80 -16.41
C THR A 240 4.90 -4.89 -15.44
N MET A 241 5.30 -3.62 -15.36
CA MET A 241 4.56 -2.60 -14.61
C MET A 241 3.24 -2.30 -15.32
N LYS A 242 2.12 -2.50 -14.63
CA LYS A 242 0.78 -2.18 -15.14
C LYS A 242 0.09 -1.17 -14.24
N ILE A 243 -0.53 -0.19 -14.87
CA ILE A 243 -1.45 0.73 -14.22
C ILE A 243 -2.82 0.06 -14.15
N ILE A 244 -3.42 0.06 -12.97
CA ILE A 244 -4.71 -0.58 -12.71
C ILE A 244 -5.66 0.49 -12.17
N GLU A 245 -6.74 0.71 -12.90
CA GLU A 245 -7.85 1.56 -12.50
C GLU A 245 -8.95 0.70 -11.88
N GLN A 246 -9.51 1.15 -10.75
CA GLN A 246 -10.58 0.45 -10.05
C GLN A 246 -11.64 1.44 -9.58
N ASP A 247 -12.90 1.15 -9.90
CA ASP A 247 -14.02 1.85 -9.29
C ASP A 247 -14.17 1.42 -7.82
N SER A 248 -14.36 2.40 -6.94
CA SER A 248 -14.52 2.24 -5.50
C SER A 248 -15.93 1.80 -5.10
N ALA A 249 -16.82 1.50 -6.06
CA ALA A 249 -18.22 1.16 -5.84
C ALA A 249 -18.47 -0.14 -5.04
N LYS A 250 -17.43 -0.91 -4.69
CA LYS A 250 -17.59 -2.23 -4.06
C LYS A 250 -17.76 -2.22 -2.54
N THR A 251 -17.45 -1.13 -1.83
CA THR A 251 -17.77 -1.03 -0.39
C THR A 251 -18.30 0.37 -0.01
N LYS A 252 -19.30 0.41 0.90
CA LYS A 252 -19.93 1.66 1.39
C LYS A 252 -18.91 2.63 2.03
N SER A 253 -17.80 2.11 2.56
CA SER A 253 -16.73 2.92 3.16
C SER A 253 -15.77 3.54 2.14
N SER A 254 -15.68 3.00 0.92
CA SER A 254 -14.77 3.52 -0.12
C SER A 254 -15.42 4.55 -1.02
N LEU A 255 -16.75 4.50 -1.18
CA LEU A 255 -17.52 5.55 -1.85
C LEU A 255 -17.95 6.59 -0.81
N ARG A 256 -17.24 7.71 -0.73
CA ARG A 256 -17.55 8.82 0.17
C ARG A 256 -17.62 10.14 -0.57
N THR A 257 -18.53 11.00 -0.13
CA THR A 257 -18.71 12.36 -0.65
C THR A 257 -18.25 13.34 0.42
N LEU A 258 -17.34 14.24 0.03
CA LEU A 258 -16.78 15.28 0.88
C LEU A 258 -17.26 16.64 0.39
N PRO A 259 -17.42 17.63 1.29
CA PRO A 259 -17.77 18.99 0.89
C PRO A 259 -16.63 19.61 0.08
N LEU A 260 -16.95 20.25 -1.05
CA LEU A 260 -16.00 21.00 -1.85
C LEU A 260 -15.89 22.43 -1.29
N VAL A 261 -14.84 22.68 -0.53
CA VAL A 261 -14.59 23.98 0.10
C VAL A 261 -14.25 25.04 -0.95
N GLY A 262 -14.66 26.30 -0.71
CA GLY A 262 -14.53 27.42 -1.66
C GLY A 262 -13.14 27.55 -2.30
N SER A 263 -12.07 27.55 -1.51
CA SER A 263 -10.70 27.64 -2.03
C SER A 263 -10.34 26.48 -2.99
N PHE A 264 -10.84 25.26 -2.73
CA PHE A 264 -10.65 24.12 -3.63
C PHE A 264 -11.54 24.19 -4.86
N ARG A 265 -12.77 24.70 -4.73
CA ARG A 265 -13.67 24.95 -5.87
C ARG A 265 -12.98 25.87 -6.88
N ASP A 266 -12.44 26.99 -6.41
CA ASP A 266 -11.76 27.97 -7.27
C ASP A 266 -10.50 27.39 -7.90
N TYR A 267 -9.71 26.64 -7.12
CA TYR A 267 -8.52 25.96 -7.62
C TYR A 267 -8.90 24.96 -8.73
N PHE A 268 -9.85 24.05 -8.48
CA PHE A 268 -10.27 23.06 -9.47
C PHE A 268 -10.86 23.71 -10.72
N GLN A 269 -11.57 24.84 -10.59
CA GLN A 269 -12.08 25.59 -11.73
C GLN A 269 -10.93 26.12 -12.61
N LYS A 270 -9.90 26.74 -11.99
CA LYS A 270 -8.69 27.18 -12.72
C LYS A 270 -7.95 26.03 -13.41
N VAL A 271 -7.85 24.88 -12.75
CA VAL A 271 -7.21 23.69 -13.33
C VAL A 271 -8.00 23.18 -14.53
N LYS A 272 -9.34 23.18 -14.45
CA LYS A 272 -10.22 22.79 -15.55
C LYS A 272 -10.06 23.74 -16.74
N GLU A 273 -10.04 25.04 -16.50
CA GLU A 273 -9.81 26.07 -17.52
C GLU A 273 -8.44 25.93 -18.19
N ALA A 274 -7.39 25.69 -17.39
CA ALA A 274 -6.04 25.46 -17.90
C ALA A 274 -5.97 24.20 -18.78
N GLN A 275 -6.64 23.11 -18.39
CA GLN A 275 -6.70 21.90 -19.22
C GLN A 275 -7.41 22.15 -20.56
N GLU A 276 -8.53 22.88 -20.56
CA GLU A 276 -9.24 23.23 -21.80
C GLU A 276 -8.40 24.13 -22.71
N LEU A 277 -7.64 25.07 -22.12
CA LEU A 277 -6.67 25.87 -22.87
C LEU A 277 -5.56 25.00 -23.47
N ASN A 278 -4.98 24.10 -22.68
CA ASN A 278 -3.92 23.18 -23.15
C ASN A 278 -4.42 22.31 -24.31
N LYS A 279 -5.66 21.79 -24.25
CA LYS A 279 -6.28 21.05 -25.35
C LYS A 279 -6.37 21.87 -26.63
N LYS A 280 -6.78 23.14 -26.52
CA LYS A 280 -6.87 24.06 -27.68
C LYS A 280 -5.50 24.37 -28.28
N VAL A 281 -4.49 24.60 -27.44
CA VAL A 281 -3.14 24.98 -27.88
C VAL A 281 -2.40 23.78 -28.47
N CYS A 282 -2.46 22.62 -27.81
CA CYS A 282 -1.77 21.41 -28.26
C CYS A 282 -2.48 20.72 -29.43
N GLY A 283 -3.81 20.79 -29.51
CA GLY A 283 -4.59 20.10 -30.54
C GLY A 283 -4.17 18.63 -30.65
N ASN A 284 -3.69 18.22 -31.83
CA ASN A 284 -3.32 16.83 -32.13
C ASN A 284 -2.15 16.28 -31.30
N CYS A 285 -1.31 17.11 -30.67
CA CYS A 285 -0.22 16.62 -29.81
C CYS A 285 -0.65 16.41 -28.35
N TYR A 286 -1.89 16.75 -28.00
CA TYR A 286 -2.47 16.45 -26.70
C TYR A 286 -2.84 14.97 -26.60
N ASN A 287 -2.54 14.35 -25.46
CA ASN A 287 -2.97 12.99 -25.17
C ASN A 287 -4.42 12.99 -24.63
N TYR A 288 -5.35 12.52 -25.46
CA TYR A 288 -6.77 12.41 -25.12
C TYR A 288 -7.15 11.10 -24.40
N ASP A 289 -6.24 10.13 -24.26
CA ASP A 289 -6.52 8.84 -23.59
C ASP A 289 -6.90 9.03 -22.11
N TYR A 290 -6.45 10.13 -21.51
CA TYR A 290 -6.71 10.47 -20.12
C TYR A 290 -7.72 11.60 -19.95
N ASP A 291 -8.56 11.84 -20.95
CA ASP A 291 -9.61 12.84 -20.85
C ASP A 291 -10.53 12.59 -19.65
N GLY A 292 -10.84 13.69 -18.96
CA GLY A 292 -11.63 13.66 -17.73
C GLY A 292 -10.80 13.52 -16.46
N TYR A 293 -9.51 13.17 -16.51
CA TYR A 293 -8.66 13.13 -15.32
C TYR A 293 -8.24 14.53 -14.85
N VAL A 294 -8.27 14.74 -13.53
CA VAL A 294 -7.88 16.03 -12.93
C VAL A 294 -6.36 16.21 -12.93
N PHE A 295 -5.61 15.12 -12.72
CA PHE A 295 -4.16 15.15 -12.53
C PHE A 295 -3.40 14.72 -13.80
N VAL A 296 -3.48 15.56 -14.83
CA VAL A 296 -2.72 15.43 -16.08
C VAL A 296 -1.71 16.57 -16.21
N ASN A 297 -0.65 16.35 -16.98
CA ASN A 297 0.28 17.42 -17.33
C ASN A 297 -0.26 18.28 -18.49
N GLU A 298 0.56 19.23 -18.94
CA GLU A 298 0.22 20.19 -19.99
C GLU A 298 -0.05 19.51 -21.35
N LEU A 299 0.46 18.30 -21.56
CA LEU A 299 0.26 17.48 -22.76
C LEU A 299 -0.85 16.43 -22.61
N GLY A 300 -1.61 16.42 -21.51
CA GLY A 300 -2.68 15.45 -21.26
C GLY A 300 -2.20 14.11 -20.69
N GLU A 301 -0.91 13.93 -20.44
CA GLU A 301 -0.38 12.71 -19.82
C GLU A 301 -0.73 12.68 -18.33
N ARG A 302 -1.39 11.60 -17.89
CA ARG A 302 -1.73 11.42 -16.48
C ARG A 302 -0.50 11.19 -15.63
N MET A 303 -0.49 11.79 -14.43
CA MET A 303 0.58 11.58 -13.47
C MET A 303 0.71 10.10 -13.07
N ARG A 304 1.93 9.57 -13.18
CA ARG A 304 2.22 8.18 -12.80
C ARG A 304 2.14 7.97 -11.28
N PRO A 305 1.52 6.87 -10.78
CA PRO A 305 1.46 6.59 -9.35
C PRO A 305 2.78 6.60 -8.61
N ASN A 306 3.82 5.98 -9.16
CA ASN A 306 5.14 5.97 -8.51
C ASN A 306 5.84 7.33 -8.47
N TYR A 307 5.46 8.30 -9.31
CA TYR A 307 6.01 9.65 -9.25
C TYR A 307 5.83 10.28 -7.86
N LEU A 308 4.60 10.22 -7.32
CA LEU A 308 4.33 10.75 -5.98
C LEU A 308 5.05 9.97 -4.87
N THR A 309 5.32 8.68 -5.06
CA THR A 309 6.01 7.88 -4.05
C THR A 309 7.51 8.13 -4.03
N GLU A 310 8.12 8.33 -5.19
CA GLU A 310 9.57 8.50 -5.31
C GLU A 310 9.99 9.96 -5.20
N TYR A 311 9.24 10.87 -5.83
CA TYR A 311 9.65 12.26 -5.98
C TYR A 311 9.28 13.12 -4.76
N PHE A 312 8.07 12.97 -4.21
CA PHE A 312 7.63 13.79 -3.07
C PHE A 312 8.58 13.71 -1.86
N PRO A 313 8.97 12.53 -1.34
CA PRO A 313 9.86 12.46 -0.18
C PRO A 313 11.24 13.09 -0.44
N LYS A 314 11.76 12.96 -1.67
CA LYS A 314 13.03 13.57 -2.08
C LYS A 314 12.91 15.09 -2.17
N TYR A 315 11.80 15.57 -2.75
CA TYR A 315 11.55 16.99 -2.97
C TYR A 315 11.45 17.74 -1.64
N ILE A 316 10.67 17.24 -0.68
CA ILE A 316 10.51 17.92 0.61
C ILE A 316 11.79 17.86 1.46
N ALA A 317 12.54 16.73 1.40
CA ALA A 317 13.80 16.60 2.14
C ALA A 317 14.85 17.61 1.64
N LYS A 318 14.89 17.87 0.32
CA LYS A 318 15.75 18.91 -0.26
C LYS A 318 15.44 20.32 0.27
N HIS A 319 14.21 20.56 0.74
CA HIS A 319 13.77 21.84 1.30
C HIS A 319 13.74 21.83 2.84
N GLY A 320 14.45 20.89 3.48
CA GLY A 320 14.60 20.85 4.95
C GLY A 320 13.35 20.41 5.71
N MET A 321 12.40 19.76 5.04
CA MET A 321 11.23 19.17 5.73
C MET A 321 11.55 17.78 6.29
N PRO A 322 10.85 17.34 7.35
CA PRO A 322 10.94 15.98 7.85
C PRO A 322 10.69 14.95 6.75
N LYS A 323 11.45 13.85 6.77
CA LYS A 323 11.26 12.76 5.81
C LYS A 323 9.90 12.11 6.04
N MET A 324 9.01 12.28 5.07
CA MET A 324 7.68 11.66 5.08
C MET A 324 7.30 11.09 3.71
N ARG A 325 6.42 10.10 3.70
CA ARG A 325 5.83 9.52 2.50
C ARG A 325 4.61 10.33 2.10
N PHE A 326 4.21 10.25 0.83
CA PHE A 326 2.97 10.90 0.37
C PHE A 326 1.73 10.43 1.16
N HIS A 327 1.68 9.15 1.56
CA HIS A 327 0.59 8.61 2.38
C HIS A 327 0.52 9.26 3.76
N ASP A 328 1.62 9.79 4.28
CA ASP A 328 1.67 10.37 5.62
C ASP A 328 0.91 11.71 5.69
N LEU A 329 0.65 12.37 4.55
CA LEU A 329 -0.24 13.55 4.48
C LEU A 329 -1.66 13.24 4.96
N ARG A 330 -2.14 12.01 4.74
CA ARG A 330 -3.41 11.54 5.29
C ARG A 330 -3.36 11.48 6.82
N HIS A 331 -2.20 11.14 7.38
CA HIS A 331 -2.02 11.15 8.82
C HIS A 331 -1.98 12.57 9.37
N SER A 332 -1.36 13.52 8.67
CA SER A 332 -1.44 14.95 8.99
C SER A 332 -2.88 15.47 8.97
N CYS A 333 -3.66 15.16 7.93
CA CYS A 333 -5.08 15.52 7.84
C CYS A 333 -5.86 15.08 9.10
N ALA A 334 -5.73 13.80 9.46
CA ALA A 334 -6.40 13.23 10.62
C ALA A 334 -5.96 13.89 11.93
N SER A 335 -4.66 14.10 12.10
CA SER A 335 -4.08 14.75 13.29
C SER A 335 -4.58 16.18 13.45
N LEU A 336 -4.67 16.93 12.35
CA LEU A 336 -5.18 18.30 12.36
C LEU A 336 -6.67 18.35 12.67
N LEU A 337 -7.49 17.47 12.08
CA LEU A 337 -8.91 17.38 12.42
C LEU A 337 -9.10 17.08 13.91
N LEU A 338 -8.33 16.14 14.46
CA LEU A 338 -8.39 15.80 15.88
C LEU A 338 -7.93 16.97 16.76
N ALA A 339 -6.83 17.64 16.40
CA ALA A 339 -6.34 18.81 17.12
C ALA A 339 -7.39 19.94 17.15
N ASN A 340 -8.22 20.06 16.11
CA ASN A 340 -9.33 21.00 16.03
C ASN A 340 -10.65 20.48 16.66
N GLY A 341 -10.59 19.40 17.44
CA GLY A 341 -11.73 18.90 18.22
C GLY A 341 -12.74 18.07 17.43
N VAL A 342 -12.41 17.63 16.21
CA VAL A 342 -13.30 16.76 15.44
C VAL A 342 -13.29 15.34 16.06
N PRO A 343 -14.46 14.77 16.40
CA PRO A 343 -14.52 13.44 16.98
C PRO A 343 -13.91 12.36 16.08
N LEU A 344 -13.22 11.38 16.68
CA LEU A 344 -12.56 10.28 15.95
C LEU A 344 -13.49 9.55 14.97
N LYS A 345 -14.79 9.45 15.30
CA LYS A 345 -15.79 8.83 14.44
C LYS A 345 -16.01 9.62 13.14
N GLN A 346 -16.09 10.94 13.22
CA GLN A 346 -16.22 11.80 12.04
C GLN A 346 -14.93 11.77 11.20
N ILE A 347 -13.75 11.72 11.86
CA ILE A 347 -12.47 11.54 11.17
C ILE A 347 -12.42 10.19 10.43
N GLN A 348 -12.92 9.12 11.05
CA GLN A 348 -13.01 7.79 10.41
C GLN A 348 -13.84 7.88 9.10
N GLU A 349 -14.96 8.57 9.13
CA GLU A 349 -15.86 8.75 7.98
C GLU A 349 -15.23 9.64 6.90
N TRP A 350 -14.64 10.78 7.29
CA TRP A 350 -13.90 11.69 6.41
C TRP A 350 -12.80 10.96 5.62
N LEU A 351 -12.03 10.13 6.32
CA LEU A 351 -10.93 9.38 5.74
C LEU A 351 -11.41 8.13 4.99
N GLY A 352 -12.59 7.58 5.31
CA GLY A 352 -13.05 6.30 4.76
C GLY A 352 -12.22 5.12 5.29
N HIS A 353 -12.01 5.05 6.60
CA HIS A 353 -11.50 3.84 7.26
C HIS A 353 -12.65 2.86 7.48
N SER A 354 -12.51 1.63 6.97
CA SER A 354 -13.49 0.57 7.19
C SER A 354 -13.53 0.10 8.65
N ASP A 355 -12.38 0.16 9.32
CA ASP A 355 -12.23 -0.23 10.73
C ASP A 355 -11.87 0.99 11.58
N PHE A 356 -12.65 1.21 12.64
CA PHE A 356 -12.42 2.28 13.61
C PHE A 356 -11.09 2.11 14.35
N SER A 357 -10.64 0.87 14.57
CA SER A 357 -9.36 0.59 15.25
C SER A 357 -8.18 1.25 14.52
N THR A 358 -8.27 1.42 13.20
CA THR A 358 -7.22 2.10 12.41
C THR A 358 -7.11 3.56 12.80
N THR A 359 -8.23 4.25 13.03
CA THR A 359 -8.21 5.66 13.47
C THR A 359 -7.83 5.74 14.95
N ALA A 360 -8.45 4.93 15.81
CA ALA A 360 -8.24 4.99 17.25
C ALA A 360 -6.79 4.65 17.64
N ASN A 361 -6.24 3.54 17.14
CA ASN A 361 -4.88 3.11 17.50
C ASN A 361 -3.81 4.12 17.04
N ILE A 362 -4.10 4.87 15.98
CA ILE A 362 -3.16 5.84 15.43
C ILE A 362 -3.25 7.18 16.15
N TYR A 363 -4.45 7.67 16.50
CA TYR A 363 -4.61 9.06 16.96
C TYR A 363 -5.12 9.21 18.39
N ALA A 364 -5.61 8.17 19.06
CA ALA A 364 -6.18 8.30 20.41
C ALA A 364 -5.17 8.90 21.43
N HIS A 365 -3.87 8.71 21.21
CA HIS A 365 -2.84 9.29 22.08
C HIS A 365 -2.70 10.81 21.93
N LEU A 366 -3.13 11.39 20.80
CA LEU A 366 -3.08 12.83 20.52
C LEU A 366 -4.29 13.58 21.09
N ASP A 367 -5.30 12.86 21.54
CA ASP A 367 -6.58 13.42 21.99
C ASP A 367 -6.53 13.95 23.44
N TYR A 368 -5.45 14.66 23.80
CA TYR A 368 -5.31 15.23 25.14
C TYR A 368 -6.39 16.30 25.42
N ARG A 369 -6.83 17.04 24.39
CA ARG A 369 -7.93 18.01 24.53
C ARG A 369 -9.24 17.35 24.96
N SER A 370 -9.60 16.19 24.42
CA SER A 370 -10.78 15.47 24.92
C SER A 370 -10.60 14.95 26.34
N LYS A 371 -9.37 14.65 26.77
CA LYS A 371 -9.09 14.33 28.18
C LYS A 371 -9.32 15.54 29.09
N ILE A 372 -8.92 16.74 28.68
CA ILE A 372 -9.21 17.98 29.44
C ILE A 372 -10.73 18.20 29.52
N SER A 373 -11.44 18.12 28.40
CA SER A 373 -12.90 18.28 28.39
C SER A 373 -13.62 17.23 29.23
N SER A 374 -13.14 15.97 29.20
CA SER A 374 -13.68 14.90 30.05
C SER A 374 -13.41 15.17 31.53
N ALA A 375 -12.21 15.64 31.88
CA ALA A 375 -11.86 16.01 33.24
C ALA A 375 -12.75 17.17 33.75
N GLN A 376 -12.98 18.19 32.92
CA GLN A 376 -13.87 19.31 33.25
C GLN A 376 -15.33 18.86 33.43
N ALA A 377 -15.83 17.94 32.59
CA ALA A 377 -17.16 17.39 32.74
C ALA A 377 -17.31 16.57 34.03
N MET A 378 -16.26 15.82 34.42
CA MET A 378 -16.22 15.11 35.70
C MET A 378 -16.18 16.07 36.88
N GLU A 379 -15.37 17.13 36.82
CA GLU A 379 -15.31 18.18 37.85
C GLU A 379 -16.64 18.91 38.03
N GLN A 380 -17.39 19.15 36.95
CA GLN A 380 -18.73 19.76 37.03
C GLN A 380 -19.80 18.80 37.57
N GLY A 381 -19.67 17.50 37.26
CA GLY A 381 -20.63 16.47 37.67
C GLY A 381 -20.35 15.84 39.03
N MET A 382 -19.16 16.06 39.62
CA MET A 382 -18.76 15.54 40.92
C MET A 382 -18.39 16.70 41.85
N LEU A 383 -19.01 16.73 43.03
CA LEU A 383 -18.56 17.60 44.12
C LEU A 383 -17.25 17.05 44.67
N LEU A 384 -16.12 17.55 44.15
CA LEU A 384 -14.82 17.25 44.70
C LEU A 384 -14.66 18.01 46.04
N PRO A 385 -14.09 17.37 47.08
CA PRO A 385 -13.84 18.03 48.36
C PRO A 385 -12.91 19.23 48.16
N ARG A 386 -13.16 20.30 48.92
CA ARG A 386 -12.31 21.50 48.86
C ARG A 386 -10.95 21.19 49.48
N SER A 387 -9.89 21.80 48.96
CA SER A 387 -8.54 21.69 49.53
C SER A 387 -8.46 22.18 50.97
N ASP A 388 -9.42 23.01 51.38
CA ASP A 388 -9.48 23.64 52.70
C ASP A 388 -9.73 22.61 53.83
N ASP A 389 -10.26 21.43 53.48
CA ASP A 389 -10.46 20.30 54.41
C ASP A 389 -9.21 19.40 54.53
N PHE A 390 -8.16 19.66 53.73
CA PHE A 390 -6.92 18.88 53.72
C PHE A 390 -5.86 19.54 54.62
N GLY A 391 -5.85 19.16 55.89
CA GLY A 391 -4.80 19.51 56.84
C GLY A 391 -3.80 18.37 57.03
N SER A 392 -2.51 18.67 57.10
CA SER A 392 -1.52 17.68 57.51
C SER A 392 -1.73 17.36 59.00
N ARG A 393 -1.80 16.07 59.32
CA ARG A 393 -1.86 15.60 60.73
C ARG A 393 -0.68 16.09 61.59
N TRP A 394 0.37 16.62 60.96
CA TRP A 394 1.57 17.16 61.59
C TRP A 394 1.60 18.69 61.71
N GLU A 395 0.59 19.42 61.22
CA GLU A 395 0.54 20.90 61.30
C GLU A 395 0.69 21.43 62.73
N ASN A 396 0.15 20.71 63.72
CA ASN A 396 0.25 21.07 65.13
C ASN A 396 1.58 20.69 65.79
N VAL A 397 2.46 19.93 65.13
CA VAL A 397 3.77 19.53 65.69
C VAL A 397 4.80 20.65 65.53
N THR A 398 4.61 21.56 64.57
CA THR A 398 5.55 22.65 64.30
C THR A 398 5.31 23.92 65.12
N GLU A 399 4.12 24.16 65.67
CA GLU A 399 3.85 25.39 66.44
C GLU A 399 4.12 25.31 67.95
N GLN A 400 4.20 24.12 68.56
CA GLN A 400 4.32 24.01 70.03
C GLN A 400 5.34 23.01 70.57
N GLY A 401 6.32 22.54 69.79
CA GLY A 401 7.53 21.88 70.33
C GLY A 401 7.31 20.72 71.32
N LYS A 402 6.13 20.10 71.32
CA LYS A 402 5.77 18.96 72.17
C LYS A 402 5.21 17.86 71.29
N ILE A 403 6.02 16.83 71.10
CA ILE A 403 5.60 15.57 70.51
C ILE A 403 4.58 14.95 71.45
N THR A 404 3.32 14.91 71.04
CA THR A 404 2.31 14.02 71.62
C THR A 404 2.04 12.93 70.59
N GLU A 405 2.04 11.67 71.04
CA GLU A 405 1.90 10.50 70.16
C GLU A 405 0.60 10.58 69.34
N PRO A 406 0.65 10.28 68.03
CA PRO A 406 -0.54 10.32 67.20
C PRO A 406 -1.50 9.17 67.56
N ASP A 407 -2.72 9.51 67.98
CA ASP A 407 -3.83 8.56 68.20
C ASP A 407 -4.17 7.77 66.91
N LEU A 408 -3.81 6.49 66.86
CA LEU A 408 -3.90 5.64 65.67
C LEU A 408 -5.31 5.08 65.39
N ASN A 409 -6.39 5.75 65.82
CA ASN A 409 -7.75 5.31 65.50
C ASN A 409 -8.32 6.03 64.25
N PRO A 410 -8.55 5.32 63.13
CA PRO A 410 -9.36 5.83 62.04
C PRO A 410 -10.84 5.63 62.40
N VAL A 411 -11.58 6.73 62.57
CA VAL A 411 -13.03 6.70 62.37
C VAL A 411 -13.24 6.94 60.88
N PHE A 412 -13.86 5.95 60.23
CA PHE A 412 -14.06 5.83 58.79
C PHE A 412 -14.69 7.05 58.11
#